data_AF-A0A822LEP1-F1
#
_entry.id   AF-A0A822LEP1-F1
#
_cell.length_a   1.000
_cell.length_b   1.000
_cell.length_c   1.000
_cell.angle_alpha   90.00
_cell.angle_beta   90.00
_cell.angle_gamma   90.00
#
_symmetry.space_group_name_H-M   'P 1'
#
loop_
_entity.id
_entity.type
_entity.pdbx_description
1 polymer ?
#
loop_
_entity_poly.entity_id
_entity_poly.type
_entity_poly.pdbx_seq_one_letter_code
_entity_poly.pdbx_strand_id
1 'polypeptide(L)' 'MQRFRSFFPEHKDKKLYGILASVDLSNELREKILQEGFYVARIHDQVFELDIPDNFQPRPY' A
#
# COMPACT_ATOMS: atom_id res chain seq x y z
N MET A 1 5.38 10.26 -5.37
CA MET A 1 5.49 9.18 -6.38
C MET A 1 5.78 9.66 -7.81
N GLN A 2 5.47 10.91 -8.21
CA GLN A 2 5.58 11.34 -9.61
C GLN A 2 6.97 11.15 -10.27
N ARG A 3 8.06 11.15 -9.48
CA ARG A 3 9.42 10.91 -9.99
C ARG A 3 9.89 9.46 -9.94
N PHE A 4 9.08 8.54 -9.39
CA PHE A 4 9.47 7.13 -9.25
C PHE A 4 9.85 6.53 -10.61
N ARG A 5 9.02 6.74 -11.64
CA ARG A 5 9.28 6.27 -13.00
C ARG A 5 10.50 6.94 -13.66
N SER A 6 10.90 8.12 -13.18
CA SER A 6 12.12 8.79 -13.64
C SER A 6 13.38 8.17 -13.05
N PHE A 7 13.31 7.70 -11.80
CA PHE A 7 14.41 7.01 -11.13
C PHE A 7 14.50 5.52 -11.50
N PHE A 8 13.37 4.89 -11.82
CA PHE A 8 13.24 3.47 -12.17
C PHE A 8 12.54 3.29 -13.52
N PRO A 9 13.20 3.66 -14.63
CA PRO A 9 12.60 3.61 -15.97
C PRO A 9 12.19 2.19 -16.43
N GLU A 10 12.80 1.14 -15.87
CA GLU A 10 12.46 -0.27 -16.09
C GLU A 10 11.04 -0.64 -15.63
N HIS A 11 10.36 0.25 -14.92
CA HIS A 11 9.00 0.07 -14.43
C HIS A 11 8.00 1.05 -15.07
N LYS A 12 8.38 1.77 -16.12
CA LYS A 12 7.54 2.80 -16.75
C LYS A 12 6.16 2.31 -17.18
N ASP A 13 6.04 1.04 -17.58
CA ASP A 13 4.78 0.45 -18.09
C ASP A 13 4.02 -0.35 -17.01
N LYS A 14 4.56 -0.44 -15.78
CA LYS A 14 3.92 -1.17 -14.68
C LYS A 14 2.96 -0.27 -13.90
N LYS A 15 1.88 -0.85 -13.37
CA LYS A 15 1.03 -0.13 -12.42
C LYS A 15 1.80 0.09 -11.12
N LEU A 16 1.82 1.32 -10.64
CA LEU A 16 2.45 1.68 -9.38
C LEU A 16 1.36 1.78 -8.32
N TYR A 17 1.54 1.07 -7.21
CA TYR A 17 0.62 1.10 -6.09
C TYR A 17 1.39 1.48 -4.83
N GLY A 18 0.73 2.19 -3.92
CA GLY A 18 1.27 2.51 -2.62
C GLY A 18 0.91 1.45 -1.58
N ILE A 19 1.83 1.20 -0.66
CA ILE A 19 1.61 0.38 0.53
C ILE A 19 2.08 1.15 1.77
N LEU A 20 1.29 1.08 2.84
CA LEU A 20 1.66 1.56 4.17
C LEU A 20 1.86 0.35 5.07
N ALA A 21 3.08 0.17 5.56
CA ALA A 21 3.42 -0.89 6.50
C ALA A 21 3.60 -0.30 7.90
N SER A 22 2.94 -0.86 8.91
CA SER A 22 3.07 -0.41 10.31
C SER A 22 3.15 -1.58 11.28
N VAL A 23 3.91 -1.41 12.36
CA VAL A 23 3.99 -2.37 13.48
C VAL A 23 2.76 -2.25 14.38
N ASP A 24 2.36 -1.01 14.67
CA ASP A 24 1.16 -0.72 15.45
C ASP A 24 0.24 0.17 14.60
N LEU A 25 -0.97 -0.31 14.33
CA LEU A 25 -1.95 0.36 13.49
C LEU A 25 -3.33 0.22 14.10
N SER A 26 -3.94 1.34 14.47
CA SER A 26 -5.33 1.34 14.91
C SER A 26 -6.27 0.96 13.77
N ASN A 27 -7.41 0.35 14.11
CA ASN A 27 -8.43 -0.03 13.13
C ASN A 27 -8.97 1.17 12.34
N GLU A 28 -9.15 2.32 12.99
CA GLU A 28 -9.63 3.54 12.33
C GLU A 28 -8.64 4.04 11.28
N LEU A 29 -7.34 4.03 11.59
CA LEU A 29 -6.31 4.48 10.66
C LEU A 29 -6.18 3.47 9.50
N ARG A 30 -6.26 2.17 9.78
CA ARG A 30 -6.30 1.11 8.76
C ARG A 30 -7.41 1.34 7.76
N GLU A 31 -8.64 1.56 8.22
CA GLU A 31 -9.79 1.78 7.35
C GLU A 31 -9.60 3.03 6.48
N LYS A 32 -9.10 4.12 7.06
CA LYS A 32 -8.81 5.35 6.32
C LYS A 32 -7.78 5.14 5.21
N ILE A 33 -6.71 4.38 5.48
CA ILE A 33 -5.67 4.06 4.50
C ILE A 33 -6.24 3.22 3.34
N LEU A 34 -7.05 2.21 3.66
CA LEU A 34 -7.71 1.38 2.66
C LEU A 34 -8.70 2.18 1.81
N GLN A 35 -9.47 3.10 2.40
CA GLN A 35 -10.38 4.01 1.68
C GLN A 35 -9.64 4.94 0.71
N GLU A 36 -8.44 5.37 1.09
CA GLU A 36 -7.55 6.17 0.23
C GLU A 36 -6.91 5.33 -0.89
N GLY A 37 -7.11 4.00 -0.89
CA GLY A 37 -6.66 3.09 -1.94
C GLY A 37 -5.22 2.62 -1.79
N PHE A 38 -4.64 2.75 -0.60
CA PHE A 38 -3.33 2.19 -0.28
C PHE A 38 -3.49 0.79 0.29
N TYR A 39 -2.57 -0.11 -0.07
CA TYR A 39 -2.44 -1.37 0.64
C TYR A 39 -1.99 -1.11 2.07
N VAL A 40 -2.48 -1.93 3.00
CA VAL A 40 -2.00 -1.93 4.39
C VAL A 40 -1.22 -3.21 4.62
N ALA A 41 -0.03 -3.10 5.19
CA ALA A 41 0.69 -4.22 5.76
C ALA A 41 0.86 -4.05 7.27
N ARG A 42 0.58 -5.11 8.02
CA ARG A 42 0.89 -5.17 9.44
C ARG A 42 2.18 -5.94 9.62
N ILE A 43 3.05 -5.42 10.49
CA ILE A 43 4.32 -6.06 10.82
C ILE A 43 4.20 -6.57 12.26
N HIS A 44 4.11 -7.87 12.44
CA HIS A 44 4.14 -8.51 13.76
C HIS A 44 5.12 -9.69 13.72
N ASP A 45 5.89 -9.91 14.78
CA ASP A 45 6.82 -11.05 14.89
C ASP A 45 7.73 -11.27 13.67
N GLN A 46 8.18 -10.17 13.05
CA GLN A 46 8.97 -10.16 11.80
C GLN A 46 8.24 -10.66 10.54
N VAL A 47 6.93 -10.90 10.62
CA VAL A 47 6.06 -11.26 9.50
C VAL A 47 5.40 -10.02 8.93
N PHE A 48 5.39 -9.92 7.59
CA PHE A 48 4.61 -8.94 6.86
C PHE A 48 3.31 -9.58 6.40
N GLU A 49 2.18 -9.10 6.91
CA GLU A 49 0.86 -9.57 6.50
C GLU A 49 0.12 -8.46 5.75
N LEU A 50 -0.34 -8.75 4.53
CA LEU A 50 -1.11 -7.82 3.72
C LEU A 50 -2.58 -7.88 4.08
N ASP A 51 -3.18 -6.71 4.24
CA ASP A 51 -4.60 -6.58 4.49
C ASP A 51 -5.34 -6.25 3.20
N ILE A 52 -6.11 -7.22 2.69
CA ILE A 52 -6.88 -7.08 1.44
C ILE A 52 -8.34 -7.48 1.72
N PRO A 53 -9.21 -6.52 2.08
CA PRO A 53 -10.63 -6.81 2.16
C PRO A 53 -11.24 -7.11 0.77
N ASP A 54 -12.33 -7.88 0.74
CA ASP A 54 -12.95 -8.38 -0.50
C ASP A 54 -13.31 -7.28 -1.51
N ASN A 55 -13.62 -6.07 -1.02
CA ASN A 55 -14.04 -4.93 -1.85
C ASN A 55 -12.95 -3.86 -2.03
N PHE A 56 -11.70 -4.16 -1.69
CA PHE A 56 -10.60 -3.22 -1.79
C PHE A 56 -10.21 -2.94 -3.25
N GLN A 57 -10.12 -1.66 -3.60
CA GLN A 57 -9.69 -1.20 -4.92
C GLN A 57 -8.45 -0.31 -4.77
N PRO A 58 -7.25 -0.82 -5.07
CA PRO A 58 -6.02 -0.05 -4.94
C PRO A 58 -5.98 1.08 -5.98
N ARG A 59 -5.58 2.27 -5.57
CA ARG A 59 -5.43 3.42 -6.48
C ARG A 59 -4.05 3.42 -7.13
N PRO A 60 -3.95 3.39 -8.46
CA PRO A 60 -2.67 3.47 -9.15
C PRO A 60 -2.12 4.90 -9.12
N TYR A 61 -0.79 5.02 -9.10
CA TYR A 61 -0.05 6.27 -9.13
C TYR A 61 0.88 6.42 -10.35
#